data_AF-A0A353S7A9-F1
#
_entry.id   AF-A0A353S7A9-F1
#
_cell.length_a   1.000
_cell.length_b   1.000
_cell.length_c   1.000
_cell.angle_alpha   90.00
_cell.angle_beta   90.00
_cell.angle_gamma   90.00
#
_symmetry.space_group_name_H-M   'P 1'
#
loop_
_entity.id
_entity.type
_entity.pdbx_description
1 polymer ?
#
loop_
_entity_poly.entity_id
_entity_poly.type
_entity_poly.pdbx_seq_one_letter_code
_entity_poly.pdbx_strand_id
1 'polypeptide(L)'
;MLKSKKTLRALDIQELYAATTGDEGASYPITVMVVRKAFAEQSPESVRQFIKEFSSAVKWTNSNPARAGAYTEKYIKTLSAEVVEASIPTSHFVWKNAEESREEIEKNMQLFLDFSPESIGGKLPDEQFYFK
;
A
#
# COMPACT_ATOMS: atom_id res chain seq x y z
N MET A 1 7.23 -3.12 19.56
CA MET A 1 8.46 -2.59 20.19
C MET A 1 9.69 -3.25 19.57
N LEU A 2 10.73 -2.48 19.25
CA LEU A 2 12.04 -3.06 18.92
C LEU A 2 12.53 -3.81 20.16
N LYS A 3 12.82 -5.12 20.02
CA LYS A 3 13.19 -5.98 21.15
C LYS A 3 14.45 -5.50 21.88
N SER A 4 15.28 -4.67 21.24
CA SER A 4 16.49 -4.08 21.81
C SER A 4 16.40 -2.56 21.85
N LYS A 5 16.77 -1.97 23.01
CA LYS A 5 16.91 -0.51 23.17
C LYS A 5 18.02 0.11 22.32
N LYS A 6 18.87 -0.70 21.69
CA LYS A 6 19.93 -0.26 20.78
C LYS A 6 19.47 -0.19 19.32
N THR A 7 18.29 -0.72 19.01
CA THR A 7 17.76 -0.67 17.65
C THR A 7 17.01 0.64 17.46
N LEU A 8 17.29 1.31 16.35
CA LEU A 8 16.66 2.57 15.95
C LEU A 8 16.21 2.48 14.49
N ARG A 9 15.17 3.25 14.12
CA ARG A 9 14.81 3.44 12.71
C ARG A 9 15.91 4.30 12.08
N ALA A 10 16.66 3.71 11.16
CA ALA A 10 17.82 4.38 10.55
C ALA A 10 17.45 5.14 9.28
N LEU A 11 16.55 4.59 8.47
CA LEU A 11 16.15 5.12 7.16
C LEU A 11 14.64 4.95 6.97
N ASP A 12 14.02 5.93 6.33
CA ASP A 12 12.67 5.84 5.77
C ASP A 12 12.79 5.75 4.24
N ILE A 13 12.28 4.66 3.66
CA ILE A 13 12.40 4.42 2.22
C ILE A 13 11.50 5.39 1.42
N GLN A 14 10.37 5.84 1.98
CA GLN A 14 9.52 6.84 1.32
C GLN A 14 10.26 8.18 1.20
N GLU A 15 10.88 8.63 2.29
CA GLU A 15 11.67 9.87 2.29
C GLU A 15 12.88 9.78 1.34
N LEU A 16 13.59 8.64 1.35
CA LEU A 16 14.71 8.42 0.45
C LEU A 16 14.29 8.38 -1.02
N TYR A 17 13.13 7.80 -1.33
CA TYR A 17 12.60 7.76 -2.68
C TYR A 17 12.31 9.18 -3.19
N ALA A 18 11.56 9.97 -2.42
CA ALA A 18 11.25 11.36 -2.75
C ALA A 18 12.51 12.22 -2.95
N ALA A 19 13.50 12.07 -2.08
CA ALA A 19 14.77 12.77 -2.19
C ALA A 19 15.56 12.37 -3.46
N THR A 20 15.52 11.09 -3.84
CA THR A 20 16.26 10.57 -5.01
C THR A 20 15.58 10.96 -6.33
N THR A 21 14.25 11.05 -6.35
CA THR A 21 13.51 11.47 -7.55
C THR A 21 13.40 12.99 -7.69
N GLY A 22 13.81 13.77 -6.69
CA GLY A 22 13.67 15.23 -6.69
C GLY A 22 12.22 15.71 -6.64
N ASP A 23 11.31 14.86 -6.17
CA ASP A 23 9.88 15.12 -6.05
C ASP A 23 9.46 14.86 -4.60
N GLU A 24 9.35 15.94 -3.81
CA GLU A 24 9.01 15.86 -2.38
C GLU A 24 7.63 15.25 -2.12
N GLY A 25 6.75 15.22 -3.13
CA GLY A 25 5.44 14.58 -3.08
C GLY A 25 5.44 13.13 -3.55
N ALA A 26 6.59 12.60 -3.99
CA ALA A 26 6.65 11.27 -4.56
C ALA A 26 6.29 10.19 -3.53
N SER A 27 5.44 9.28 -3.99
CA SER A 27 5.08 8.07 -3.27
C SER A 27 5.88 6.91 -3.86
N TYR A 28 6.34 5.98 -3.02
CA TYR A 28 6.90 4.70 -3.42
C TYR A 28 5.83 3.60 -3.28
N PRO A 29 4.95 3.38 -4.27
CA PRO A 29 3.83 2.45 -4.18
C PRO A 29 4.27 1.00 -4.42
N ILE A 30 4.63 0.29 -3.36
CA ILE A 30 5.06 -1.12 -3.42
C ILE A 30 3.95 -2.14 -3.13
N THR A 31 2.70 -1.68 -2.97
CA THR A 31 1.55 -2.57 -2.70
C THR A 31 0.35 -2.08 -3.50
N VAL A 32 -0.33 -3.02 -4.16
CA VAL A 32 -1.53 -2.77 -4.95
C VAL A 32 -2.63 -3.78 -4.61
N MET A 33 -3.87 -3.35 -4.78
CA MET A 33 -5.02 -4.24 -4.78
C MET A 33 -5.34 -4.63 -6.22
N VAL A 34 -5.38 -5.92 -6.52
CA VAL A 34 -5.68 -6.43 -7.86
C VAL A 34 -6.97 -7.24 -7.85
N VAL A 35 -7.73 -7.13 -8.94
CA VAL A 35 -8.94 -7.90 -9.19
C VAL A 35 -8.86 -8.54 -10.57
N ARG A 36 -9.36 -9.76 -10.71
CA ARG A 36 -9.45 -10.40 -12.02
C ARG A 36 -10.43 -9.62 -12.89
N LYS A 37 -10.00 -9.23 -14.09
CA LYS A 37 -10.80 -8.48 -15.06
C LYS A 37 -12.21 -9.06 -15.26
N ALA A 38 -12.31 -10.37 -15.52
CA ALA A 38 -13.60 -11.04 -15.72
C ALA A 38 -14.56 -10.88 -14.53
N PHE A 39 -14.04 -10.89 -13.29
CA PHE A 39 -14.88 -10.68 -12.10
C PHE A 39 -15.29 -9.21 -11.96
N ALA A 40 -14.37 -8.27 -12.23
CA ALA A 40 -14.67 -6.85 -12.20
C ALA A 40 -15.73 -6.44 -13.23
N GLU A 41 -15.73 -7.06 -14.42
CA GLU A 41 -16.73 -6.84 -15.45
C GLU A 41 -18.08 -7.50 -15.12
N GLN A 42 -18.07 -8.71 -14.55
CA GLN A 42 -19.28 -9.43 -14.18
C GLN A 42 -19.95 -8.86 -12.91
N SER A 43 -19.18 -8.31 -11.98
CA SER A 43 -19.65 -7.89 -10.65
C SER A 43 -19.06 -6.54 -10.21
N PRO A 44 -19.22 -5.47 -11.01
CA PRO A 44 -18.57 -4.19 -10.75
C PRO A 44 -19.06 -3.54 -9.45
N GLU A 45 -20.32 -3.73 -9.07
CA GLU A 45 -20.84 -3.23 -7.78
C GLU A 45 -20.21 -3.92 -6.57
N SER A 46 -19.93 -5.23 -6.67
CA SER A 46 -19.25 -5.95 -5.60
C SER A 46 -17.82 -5.44 -5.40
N VAL A 47 -17.13 -5.13 -6.51
CA VAL A 47 -15.78 -4.53 -6.45
C VAL A 47 -15.83 -3.13 -5.84
N ARG A 48 -16.75 -2.27 -6.29
CA ARG A 48 -16.94 -0.93 -5.72
C ARG A 48 -17.26 -0.96 -4.24
N GLN A 49 -18.15 -1.85 -3.82
CA GLN A 49 -18.51 -2.01 -2.42
C GLN A 49 -17.31 -2.49 -1.59
N PHE A 50 -16.53 -3.44 -2.10
CA PHE A 50 -15.31 -3.88 -1.42
C PHE A 50 -14.29 -2.74 -1.26
N ILE A 51 -14.04 -1.96 -2.32
CA ILE A 51 -13.13 -0.81 -2.28
C ILE A 51 -13.59 0.22 -1.23
N LYS A 52 -14.90 0.50 -1.17
CA LYS A 52 -15.48 1.41 -0.18
C LYS A 52 -15.26 0.92 1.25
N GLU A 53 -15.54 -0.35 1.53
CA GLU A 53 -15.34 -0.93 2.86
C GLU A 53 -13.84 -1.00 3.22
N PHE A 54 -12.98 -1.34 2.26
CA PHE A 54 -11.53 -1.38 2.46
C PHE A 54 -10.96 0.02 2.79
N SER A 55 -11.32 1.04 2.02
CA SER A 55 -10.93 2.43 2.30
C SER A 55 -11.40 2.88 3.68
N SER A 56 -12.61 2.48 4.08
CA SER A 56 -13.16 2.75 5.41
C SER A 56 -12.38 2.01 6.51
N ALA A 57 -11.97 0.76 6.26
CA ALA A 57 -11.14 -0.02 7.17
C ALA A 57 -9.73 0.56 7.35
N VAL A 58 -9.11 1.08 6.28
CA VAL A 58 -7.83 1.80 6.36
C VAL A 58 -7.96 3.02 7.27
N LYS A 59 -8.97 3.87 7.03
CA LYS A 59 -9.24 5.06 7.87
C LYS A 59 -9.49 4.65 9.33
N TRP A 60 -10.33 3.65 9.55
CA TRP A 60 -10.62 3.14 10.88
C TRP A 60 -9.37 2.63 11.60
N THR A 61 -8.50 1.90 10.91
CA THR A 61 -7.25 1.36 11.47
C THR A 61 -6.33 2.48 11.93
N ASN A 62 -6.14 3.51 11.09
CA ASN A 62 -5.32 4.68 11.44
C ASN A 62 -5.88 5.46 12.63
N SER A 63 -7.21 5.58 12.72
CA SER A 63 -7.87 6.27 13.85
C SER A 63 -7.99 5.41 15.12
N ASN A 64 -7.74 4.10 15.04
CA ASN A 64 -7.93 3.18 16.16
C ASN A 64 -6.77 2.17 16.36
N PRO A 65 -5.50 2.59 16.50
CA PRO A 65 -4.37 1.68 16.54
C PRO A 65 -4.46 0.60 17.63
N ALA A 66 -4.86 0.96 18.85
CA ALA A 66 -5.01 0.01 19.96
C ALA A 66 -6.07 -1.07 19.69
N ARG A 67 -7.22 -0.68 19.15
CA ARG A 67 -8.30 -1.64 18.81
C ARG A 67 -7.91 -2.52 17.64
N ALA A 68 -7.25 -1.95 16.62
CA ALA A 68 -6.69 -2.72 15.51
C ALA A 68 -5.64 -3.75 15.99
N GLY A 69 -4.78 -3.37 16.95
CA GLY A 69 -3.85 -4.28 17.58
C GLY A 69 -4.53 -5.44 18.30
N ALA A 70 -5.54 -5.16 19.13
CA ALA A 70 -6.30 -6.19 19.84
C ALA A 70 -7.03 -7.16 18.89
N TYR A 71 -7.62 -6.67 17.80
CA TYR A 71 -8.22 -7.55 16.79
C TYR A 71 -7.16 -8.39 16.08
N THR A 72 -6.02 -7.80 15.75
CA THR A 72 -4.93 -8.52 15.08
C THR A 72 -4.42 -9.66 15.94
N GLU A 73 -4.16 -9.43 17.22
CA GLU A 73 -3.73 -10.49 18.13
C GLU A 73 -4.77 -11.60 18.28
N LYS A 74 -6.05 -11.23 18.39
CA LYS A 74 -7.17 -12.18 18.48
C LYS A 74 -7.25 -13.11 17.26
N TYR A 75 -7.09 -12.57 16.04
CA TYR A 75 -7.34 -13.33 14.81
C TYR A 75 -6.08 -13.86 14.10
N ILE A 76 -4.95 -13.14 14.16
CA ILE A 76 -3.67 -13.54 13.53
C ILE A 76 -2.79 -14.34 14.50
N LYS A 77 -2.92 -14.15 15.82
CA LYS A 77 -2.26 -14.89 16.93
C LYS A 77 -0.73 -14.86 16.97
N THR A 78 -0.05 -14.52 15.88
CA THR A 78 1.42 -14.44 15.80
C THR A 78 1.96 -13.04 16.06
N LEU A 79 1.09 -12.03 16.05
CA LEU A 79 1.42 -10.63 16.27
C LEU A 79 0.77 -10.15 17.57
N SER A 80 1.57 -9.64 18.51
CA SER A 80 1.05 -9.10 19.76
C SER A 80 0.37 -7.74 19.53
N ALA A 81 -0.69 -7.44 20.28
CA ALA A 81 -1.45 -6.20 20.13
C ALA A 81 -0.56 -4.94 20.25
N GLU A 82 0.34 -4.91 21.23
CA GLU A 82 1.27 -3.80 21.46
C GLU A 82 2.23 -3.54 20.29
N VAL A 83 2.64 -4.60 19.57
CA VAL A 83 3.53 -4.46 18.42
C VAL A 83 2.79 -3.84 17.24
N VAL A 84 1.55 -4.27 17.01
CA VAL A 84 0.70 -3.77 15.92
C VAL A 84 0.29 -2.33 16.17
N GLU A 85 -0.14 -2.00 17.38
CA GLU A 85 -0.49 -0.63 17.76
C GLU A 85 0.68 0.32 17.51
N ALA A 86 1.89 -0.06 17.94
CA ALA A 86 3.09 0.74 17.75
C ALA A 86 3.55 0.85 16.29
N SER A 87 3.16 -0.07 15.41
CA SER A 87 3.55 -0.06 13.99
C SER A 87 2.62 0.78 13.12
N ILE A 88 1.33 0.84 13.43
CA ILE A 88 0.32 1.52 12.58
C ILE A 88 0.71 2.96 12.19
N PRO A 89 1.17 3.84 13.11
CA PRO A 89 1.51 5.22 12.76
C PRO A 89 2.61 5.35 11.69
N THR A 90 3.49 4.37 11.57
CA THR A 90 4.57 4.35 10.58
C THR A 90 4.39 3.28 9.51
N SER A 91 3.20 2.68 9.40
CA SER A 91 2.90 1.67 8.37
C SER A 91 2.40 2.30 7.06
N HIS A 92 2.20 3.63 7.04
CA HIS A 92 1.71 4.38 5.88
C HIS A 92 0.47 3.74 5.23
N PHE A 93 -0.50 3.31 6.04
CA PHE A 93 -1.76 2.81 5.50
C PHE A 93 -2.56 3.94 4.85
N VAL A 94 -2.41 4.07 3.54
CA VAL A 94 -3.07 5.06 2.69
C VAL A 94 -3.80 4.31 1.58
N TRP A 95 -5.03 4.72 1.29
CA TRP A 95 -5.78 4.24 0.13
C TRP A 95 -5.87 5.36 -0.90
N LYS A 96 -5.46 5.06 -2.13
CA LYS A 96 -5.72 5.85 -3.33
C LYS A 96 -6.36 4.91 -4.35
N ASN A 97 -7.38 5.38 -5.07
CA ASN A 97 -7.97 4.56 -6.12
C ASN A 97 -7.04 4.47 -7.34
N ALA A 98 -7.39 3.63 -8.32
CA ALA A 98 -6.53 3.38 -9.48
C ALA A 98 -6.28 4.62 -10.34
N GLU A 99 -7.23 5.55 -10.40
CA GLU A 99 -7.10 6.82 -11.14
C GLU A 99 -6.19 7.80 -10.40
N GLU A 100 -6.42 8.00 -9.09
CA GLU A 100 -5.62 8.87 -8.22
C GLU A 100 -4.15 8.43 -8.11
N SER A 101 -3.88 7.13 -8.21
CA SER A 101 -2.53 6.55 -8.07
C SER A 101 -1.82 6.27 -9.38
N ARG A 102 -2.47 6.54 -10.53
CA ARG A 102 -1.95 6.12 -11.83
C ARG A 102 -0.56 6.66 -12.13
N GLU A 103 -0.36 7.97 -11.95
CA GLU A 103 0.94 8.61 -12.21
C GLU A 103 2.04 8.03 -11.31
N GLU A 104 1.74 7.81 -10.03
CA GLU A 104 2.68 7.21 -9.06
C GLU A 104 3.07 5.79 -9.47
N ILE A 105 2.10 4.99 -9.94
CA ILE A 105 2.32 3.63 -10.44
C ILE A 105 3.19 3.65 -11.71
N GLU A 106 2.84 4.47 -12.70
CA GLU A 106 3.57 4.52 -13.98
C GLU A 106 5.01 5.03 -13.78
N LYS A 107 5.23 6.04 -12.93
CA LYS A 107 6.60 6.50 -12.57
C LYS A 107 7.41 5.38 -11.92
N ASN A 108 6.83 4.64 -10.98
CA ASN A 108 7.50 3.54 -10.30
C ASN A 108 7.80 2.37 -11.25
N MET A 109 6.85 2.02 -12.12
CA MET A 109 7.06 0.98 -13.13
C MET A 109 8.05 1.41 -14.22
N GLN A 110 8.14 2.70 -14.56
CA GLN A 110 9.16 3.21 -15.47
C GLN A 110 10.56 3.00 -14.89
N LEU A 111 10.76 3.23 -13.58
CA LEU A 111 12.03 2.92 -12.91
C LEU A 111 12.40 1.44 -13.05
N PHE A 112 11.43 0.53 -12.88
CA PHE A 112 11.66 -0.90 -13.12
C PHE A 112 11.92 -1.21 -14.58
N LEU A 113 11.25 -0.54 -15.51
CA LEU A 113 11.47 -0.71 -16.94
C LEU A 113 12.89 -0.30 -17.34
N ASP A 114 13.42 0.77 -16.77
CA ASP A 114 14.76 1.28 -17.07
C ASP A 114 15.88 0.38 -16.49
N PHE A 115 15.62 -0.27 -15.34
CA PHE A 115 16.62 -1.06 -14.63
C PHE A 115 16.54 -2.58 -14.88
N SER A 116 15.33 -3.13 -14.93
CA SER A 116 15.04 -4.58 -15.07
C SER A 116 13.68 -4.77 -15.78
N PRO A 117 13.62 -4.55 -17.11
CA PRO A 117 12.39 -4.62 -17.90
C PRO A 117 11.57 -5.89 -17.66
N GLU A 118 12.23 -7.03 -17.52
CA GLU A 118 11.62 -8.33 -17.31
C GLU A 118 10.79 -8.44 -16.02
N SER A 119 11.09 -7.63 -15.01
CA SER A 119 10.37 -7.62 -13.72
C SER A 119 8.91 -7.16 -13.85
N ILE A 120 8.59 -6.39 -14.90
CA ILE A 120 7.24 -5.89 -15.19
C ILE A 120 6.66 -6.40 -16.52
N GLY A 121 7.33 -7.34 -17.17
CA GLY A 121 6.90 -7.87 -18.48
C GLY A 121 7.30 -6.99 -19.69
N GLY A 122 8.29 -6.11 -19.52
CA GLY A 122 8.98 -5.40 -20.61
C GLY A 122 8.26 -4.17 -21.15
N LYS A 123 7.14 -3.75 -20.55
CA LYS A 123 6.41 -2.54 -20.94
C LYS A 123 5.55 -2.01 -19.80
N LEU A 124 5.17 -0.74 -19.88
CA LEU A 124 4.17 -0.15 -19.00
C LEU A 124 2.78 -0.78 -19.23
N PRO A 125 1.92 -0.80 -18.20
CA PRO A 125 0.53 -1.22 -18.32
C PRO A 125 -0.28 -0.28 -19.23
N ASP A 126 -1.34 -0.82 -19.84
CA ASP A 126 -2.31 -0.02 -20.59
C ASP A 126 -3.50 0.42 -19.73
N GLU A 127 -4.42 1.18 -20.31
CA GLU A 127 -5.65 1.68 -19.66
C GLU A 127 -6.48 0.59 -18.95
N GLN A 128 -6.45 -0.65 -19.44
CA GLN A 128 -7.27 -1.75 -18.90
C GLN A 128 -6.69 -2.31 -17.61
N PHE A 129 -5.48 -1.92 -17.24
CA PHE A 129 -4.86 -2.24 -15.96
C PHE A 129 -5.52 -1.50 -14.79
N TYR A 130 -6.09 -0.32 -15.06
CA TYR A 130 -6.67 0.56 -14.05
C TYR A 130 -8.19 0.38 -13.99
N PHE A 131 -8.68 -0.07 -12.83
CA PHE A 131 -10.12 -0.21 -12.58
C PHE A 131 -10.80 1.15 -12.47
N LYS A 132 -12.01 1.27 -13.03
CA LYS A 132 -12.84 2.49 -13.04
C LYS A 132 -14.05 2.37 -12.12
#